data_AF-A0A0G1ERD3-F1
#
_entry.id   AF-A0A0G1ERD3-F1
#
_cell.length_a   1.000
_cell.length_b   1.000
_cell.length_c   1.000
_cell.angle_alpha   90.00
_cell.angle_beta   90.00
_cell.angle_gamma   90.00
#
_symmetry.space_group_name_H-M   'P 1'
#
loop_
_entity.id
_entity.type
_entity.pdbx_description
1 polymer ?
#
loop_
_entity_poly.entity_id
_entity_poly.type
_entity_poly.pdbx_seq_one_letter_code
_entity_poly.pdbx_strand_id
1 'polypeptide(L)'
;MSSNAVINEFHAEFRVLLRRDLDTKTYDIVKFKGFNLNLRSRLLFFGEQGVHLRKKEYELMEYFAFNKGRVITREVLLEHVWELGLETSSNTLVVHIRNLRMRFREYTSEQVIETKRGRGYILLA
;
A
#
# COMPACT_ATOMS: atom_id res chain seq x y z
N MET A 1 29.32 5.35 -11.36
CA MET A 1 29.25 4.91 -9.95
C MET A 1 28.53 5.98 -9.15
N SER A 2 27.74 5.58 -8.15
CA SER A 2 26.87 6.41 -7.28
C SER A 2 25.49 6.80 -7.82
N SER A 3 24.57 5.85 -7.83
CA SER A 3 23.11 6.12 -7.68
C SER A 3 22.45 5.25 -6.58
N ASN A 4 23.13 4.22 -6.07
CA ASN A 4 22.60 3.32 -5.03
C ASN A 4 22.93 3.74 -3.58
N ALA A 5 23.84 4.69 -3.35
CA ALA A 5 24.27 5.04 -1.99
C ALA A 5 23.19 5.83 -1.21
N VAL A 6 22.45 6.71 -1.89
CA VAL A 6 21.42 7.57 -1.27
C VAL A 6 20.18 6.76 -0.85
N ILE A 7 19.87 5.66 -1.53
CA ILE A 7 18.74 4.78 -1.18
C ILE A 7 19.05 4.00 0.10
N ASN A 8 20.30 3.53 0.27
CA ASN A 8 20.69 2.72 1.42
C ASN A 8 20.76 3.48 2.75
N GLU A 9 21.03 4.79 2.73
CA GLU A 9 21.18 5.59 3.95
C GLU A 9 19.83 5.88 4.63
N PHE A 10 18.74 5.99 3.87
CA PHE A 10 17.38 6.15 4.42
C PHE A 10 16.86 4.90 5.16
N HIS A 11 17.42 3.72 4.88
CA HIS A 11 16.94 2.46 5.48
C HIS A 11 17.34 2.30 6.96
N ALA A 12 18.44 2.90 7.42
CA ALA A 12 18.96 2.67 8.76
C ALA A 12 18.15 3.40 9.85
N GLU A 13 17.84 4.68 9.65
CA GLU A 13 17.05 5.48 10.60
C GLU A 13 15.58 5.04 10.64
N PHE A 14 15.04 4.64 9.48
CA PHE A 14 13.68 4.13 9.36
C PHE A 14 13.48 2.85 10.18
N ARG A 15 14.43 1.91 10.13
CA ARG A 15 14.38 0.68 10.95
C ARG A 15 14.37 0.94 12.45
N VAL A 16 15.03 2.00 12.92
CA VAL A 16 15.09 2.34 14.35
C VAL A 16 13.75 2.92 14.82
N LEU A 17 13.13 3.80 14.03
CA LEU A 17 11.77 4.29 14.29
C LEU A 17 10.76 3.13 14.29
N LEU A 18 10.93 2.19 13.38
CA LEU A 18 10.06 1.03 13.24
C LEU A 18 10.08 0.06 14.41
N ARG A 19 11.25 -0.18 15.02
CA ARG A 19 11.35 -1.03 16.20
C ARG A 19 10.54 -0.49 17.38
N ARG A 20 10.39 0.84 17.48
CA ARG A 20 9.55 1.48 18.51
C ARG A 20 8.06 1.38 18.18
N ASP A 21 7.68 1.47 16.90
CA ASP A 21 6.27 1.35 16.50
C ASP A 21 5.75 -0.08 16.48
N LEU A 22 6.59 -1.10 16.29
CA LEU A 22 6.15 -2.50 16.34
C LEU A 22 5.69 -2.96 17.74
N ASP A 23 5.97 -2.16 18.78
CA ASP A 23 5.48 -2.36 20.14
C ASP A 23 4.06 -1.78 20.36
N THR A 24 3.45 -1.19 19.31
CA THR A 24 2.08 -0.68 19.35
C THR A 24 1.04 -1.80 19.18
N LYS A 25 -0.06 -1.66 19.93
CA LYS A 25 -1.16 -2.64 20.04
C LYS A 25 -1.57 -3.20 18.67
N THR A 26 -1.73 -4.52 18.61
CA THR A 26 -1.99 -5.35 17.41
C THR A 26 -3.20 -4.92 16.57
N TYR A 27 -4.07 -4.06 17.10
CA TYR A 27 -5.27 -3.57 16.43
C TYR A 27 -5.00 -2.61 15.24
N ASP A 28 -3.81 -2.00 15.18
CA ASP A 28 -3.47 -1.03 14.13
C ASP A 28 -2.70 -1.66 12.94
N ILE A 29 -2.48 -2.98 12.94
CA ILE A 29 -1.73 -3.71 11.89
C ILE A 29 -2.67 -4.57 11.05
N VAL A 30 -2.71 -4.29 9.74
CA VAL A 30 -3.42 -5.11 8.76
C VAL A 30 -2.44 -5.98 7.99
N LYS A 31 -2.58 -7.30 8.14
CA LYS A 31 -1.74 -8.30 7.47
C LYS A 31 -2.37 -8.76 6.16
N PHE A 32 -1.60 -8.95 5.10
CA PHE A 32 -2.06 -9.54 3.84
C PHE A 32 -0.88 -10.06 3.02
N LYS A 33 -0.94 -11.26 2.44
CA LYS A 33 0.08 -11.75 1.49
C LYS A 33 1.55 -11.57 1.93
N GLY A 34 1.84 -11.81 3.21
CA GLY A 34 3.18 -11.63 3.80
C GLY A 34 3.54 -10.17 4.16
N PHE A 35 2.68 -9.22 3.83
CA PHE A 35 2.81 -7.83 4.21
C PHE A 35 2.13 -7.49 5.54
N ASN A 36 2.67 -6.49 6.24
CA ASN A 36 2.11 -5.89 7.44
C ASN A 36 2.00 -4.37 7.21
N LEU A 37 0.79 -3.86 7.08
CA LEU A 37 0.51 -2.41 6.99
C LEU A 37 0.18 -1.90 8.39
N ASN A 38 0.99 -0.99 8.91
CA ASN A 38 0.72 -0.28 10.16
C ASN A 38 -0.01 1.02 9.84
N LEU A 39 -1.26 1.14 10.30
CA LEU A 39 -2.13 2.29 10.04
C LEU A 39 -1.73 3.52 10.86
N ARG A 40 -1.12 3.32 12.04
CA ARG A 40 -0.66 4.40 12.92
C ARG A 40 0.59 5.06 12.37
N SER A 41 1.60 4.26 12.05
CA SER A 41 2.89 4.77 11.58
C SER A 41 2.91 5.09 10.08
N ARG A 42 1.89 4.63 9.35
CA ARG A 42 1.79 4.70 7.91
C ARG A 42 2.89 3.96 7.16
N LEU A 43 3.33 2.85 7.72
CA LEU A 43 4.45 2.06 7.22
C LEU A 43 3.98 0.68 6.74
N LEU A 44 4.60 0.20 5.66
CA LEU A 44 4.36 -1.12 5.09
C LEU A 44 5.63 -1.97 5.21
N PHE A 45 5.46 -3.23 5.63
CA PHE A 45 6.53 -4.23 5.70
C PHE A 45 6.20 -5.45 4.88
N PHE A 46 7.20 -6.09 4.32
CA PHE A 46 7.16 -7.50 3.91
C PHE A 46 8.12 -8.28 4.80
N GLY A 47 7.59 -9.10 5.71
CA GLY A 47 8.39 -9.62 6.83
C GLY A 47 8.99 -8.47 7.66
N GLU A 48 10.31 -8.36 7.68
CA GLU A 48 11.05 -7.27 8.36
C GLU A 48 11.50 -6.14 7.42
N GLN A 49 11.31 -6.31 6.10
CA GLN A 49 11.78 -5.36 5.11
C GLN A 49 10.74 -4.23 4.92
N GLY A 50 11.18 -2.98 5.10
CA GLY A 50 10.35 -1.82 4.81
C GLY A 50 10.07 -1.66 3.32
N VAL A 51 8.81 -1.42 3.00
CA VAL A 51 8.31 -1.19 1.65
C VAL A 51 7.84 0.24 1.55
N HIS A 52 8.52 1.03 0.71
CA HIS A 52 8.15 2.42 0.51
C HIS A 52 6.97 2.52 -0.48
N LEU A 53 5.88 3.15 -0.04
CA LEU A 53 4.76 3.54 -0.88
C LEU A 53 4.72 5.06 -1.02
N ARG A 54 4.38 5.54 -2.21
CA ARG A 54 4.08 6.97 -2.40
C ARG A 54 2.78 7.32 -1.67
N LYS A 55 2.57 8.62 -1.37
CA LYS A 55 1.40 9.12 -0.63
C LYS A 55 0.06 8.52 -1.11
N LYS A 56 -0.26 8.62 -2.40
CA LYS A 56 -1.51 8.08 -2.97
C LYS A 56 -1.58 6.56 -3.00
N GLU A 57 -0.45 5.88 -3.11
CA GLU A 57 -0.36 4.42 -3.05
C GLU A 57 -0.63 3.94 -1.62
N TYR A 58 -0.11 4.64 -0.61
CA TYR A 58 -0.43 4.39 0.79
C TYR A 58 -1.91 4.63 1.07
N GLU A 59 -2.47 5.77 0.67
CA GLU A 59 -3.90 6.09 0.88
C GLU A 59 -4.82 5.04 0.24
N LEU A 60 -4.48 4.55 -0.95
CA LEU A 60 -5.16 3.39 -1.55
C LEU A 60 -5.07 2.14 -0.67
N MET A 61 -3.87 1.79 -0.21
CA MET A 61 -3.66 0.60 0.59
C MET A 61 -4.32 0.66 1.96
N GLU A 62 -4.33 1.83 2.59
CA GLU A 62 -5.08 2.12 3.81
C GLU A 62 -6.58 1.89 3.59
N TYR A 63 -7.14 2.44 2.50
CA TYR A 63 -8.55 2.23 2.19
C TYR A 63 -8.89 0.76 1.90
N PHE A 64 -8.01 0.05 1.18
CA PHE A 64 -8.12 -1.38 0.96
C PHE A 64 -8.02 -2.19 2.26
N ALA A 65 -7.15 -1.78 3.18
CA ALA A 65 -6.94 -2.44 4.46
C ALA A 65 -8.16 -2.31 5.38
N PHE A 66 -8.78 -1.13 5.45
CA PHE A 66 -10.06 -0.92 6.14
C PHE A 66 -11.20 -1.77 5.54
N ASN A 67 -11.14 -2.02 4.23
CA ASN A 67 -12.14 -2.79 3.49
C ASN A 67 -11.64 -4.19 3.09
N LYS A 68 -10.73 -4.78 3.88
CA LYS A 68 -10.09 -6.05 3.53
C LYS A 68 -11.12 -7.14 3.24
N GLY A 69 -10.91 -7.86 2.13
CA GLY A 69 -11.81 -8.93 1.68
C GLY A 69 -13.12 -8.45 1.04
N ARG A 70 -13.33 -7.14 0.88
CA ARG A 70 -14.49 -6.57 0.16
C ARG A 70 -14.09 -6.08 -1.22
N VAL A 71 -15.01 -6.18 -2.17
CA VAL A 71 -14.85 -5.57 -3.50
C VAL A 71 -15.22 -4.10 -3.39
N ILE A 72 -14.30 -3.23 -3.76
CA ILE A 72 -14.46 -1.78 -3.76
C ILE A 72 -14.56 -1.30 -5.20
N THR A 73 -15.58 -0.50 -5.51
CA THR A 73 -15.78 0.02 -6.87
C THR A 73 -14.74 1.08 -7.21
N ARG A 74 -14.63 1.40 -8.51
CA ARG A 74 -13.69 2.41 -8.99
C ARG A 74 -14.06 3.80 -8.49
N GLU A 75 -15.36 4.08 -8.51
CA GLU A 75 -15.98 5.33 -8.12
C GLU A 75 -15.70 5.59 -6.63
N VAL A 76 -15.93 4.59 -5.77
CA VAL A 76 -15.66 4.69 -4.33
C VAL A 76 -14.18 4.92 -4.05
N LEU A 77 -13.27 4.21 -4.74
CA LEU A 77 -11.82 4.42 -4.58
C LEU A 77 -11.38 5.83 -5.00
N LEU A 78 -11.92 6.33 -6.11
CA LEU A 78 -11.62 7.68 -6.60
C LEU A 78 -12.15 8.74 -5.65
N GLU A 79 -13.38 8.60 -5.18
CA GLU A 79 -14.01 9.52 -4.24
C GLU A 79 -13.22 9.64 -2.93
N HIS A 80 -12.87 8.51 -2.32
CA HIS A 80 -12.21 8.50 -1.01
C HIS A 80 -10.73 8.87 -1.07
N VAL A 81 -10.00 8.44 -2.12
CA VAL A 81 -8.56 8.70 -2.18
C VAL A 81 -8.24 10.02 -2.88
N TRP A 82 -9.10 10.53 -3.77
CA TRP A 82 -8.80 11.73 -4.56
C TRP A 82 -9.70 12.95 -4.28
N GLU A 83 -10.44 13.00 -3.17
CA GLU A 83 -11.21 14.18 -2.68
C GLU A 83 -11.71 15.06 -3.83
N LEU A 84 -12.65 14.52 -4.61
CA LEU A 84 -13.08 14.98 -5.94
C LEU A 84 -12.90 16.49 -6.22
N GLY A 85 -11.71 16.86 -6.68
CA GLY A 85 -11.39 18.09 -7.38
C GLY A 85 -11.30 17.81 -8.87
N LEU A 86 -12.43 17.99 -9.57
CA LEU A 86 -12.73 18.03 -11.01
C LEU A 86 -11.94 17.26 -12.10
N GLU A 87 -10.73 16.71 -11.93
CA GLU A 87 -9.99 16.08 -13.05
C GLU A 87 -9.25 14.77 -12.72
N THR A 88 -9.58 14.07 -11.62
CA THR A 88 -9.02 12.73 -11.42
C THR A 88 -9.73 11.71 -12.33
N SER A 89 -9.15 11.46 -13.50
CA SER A 89 -9.68 10.46 -14.45
C SER A 89 -9.60 9.03 -13.90
N SER A 90 -10.50 8.16 -14.37
CA SER A 90 -10.46 6.70 -14.10
C SER A 90 -9.10 6.05 -14.45
N ASN A 91 -8.39 6.62 -15.43
CA ASN A 91 -7.04 6.17 -15.81
C ASN A 91 -6.02 6.37 -14.68
N THR A 92 -6.18 7.40 -13.85
CA THR A 92 -5.31 7.64 -12.70
C THR A 92 -5.35 6.47 -11.72
N LEU A 93 -6.54 5.95 -11.39
CA LEU A 93 -6.68 4.79 -10.52
C LEU A 93 -6.01 3.56 -11.14
N VAL A 94 -6.21 3.32 -12.44
CA VAL A 94 -5.61 2.17 -13.13
C VAL A 94 -4.08 2.21 -13.06
N VAL A 95 -3.47 3.38 -13.25
CA VAL A 95 -2.02 3.57 -13.14
C VAL A 95 -1.53 3.28 -11.73
N HIS A 96 -2.20 3.79 -10.69
CA HIS A 96 -1.79 3.55 -9.30
C HIS A 96 -1.94 2.08 -8.91
N ILE A 97 -3.02 1.40 -9.31
CA ILE A 97 -3.19 -0.04 -9.09
C ILE A 97 -2.10 -0.84 -9.83
N ARG A 98 -1.72 -0.43 -11.05
CA ARG A 98 -0.61 -1.05 -11.78
C ARG A 98 0.72 -0.87 -11.02
N ASN A 99 1.00 0.33 -10.54
CA ASN A 99 2.23 0.64 -9.80
C ASN A 99 2.32 -0.16 -8.50
N LEU A 100 1.24 -0.21 -7.72
CA LEU A 100 1.15 -1.06 -6.53
C LEU A 100 1.43 -2.54 -6.85
N ARG A 101 0.82 -3.08 -7.90
CA ARG A 101 1.08 -4.46 -8.33
C ARG A 101 2.53 -4.70 -8.77
N MET A 102 3.15 -3.73 -9.45
CA MET A 102 4.57 -3.82 -9.80
C MET A 102 5.44 -3.80 -8.54
N ARG A 103 5.17 -2.90 -7.60
CA ARG A 103 5.87 -2.81 -6.32
C ARG A 103 5.77 -4.13 -5.54
N PHE A 104 4.57 -4.68 -5.38
CA PHE A 104 4.40 -5.93 -4.63
C PHE A 104 5.09 -7.13 -5.27
N ARG A 105 5.20 -7.15 -6.60
CA ARG A 105 5.94 -8.20 -7.33
C ARG A 105 7.44 -8.19 -7.07
N GLU A 106 8.01 -7.11 -6.52
CA GLU A 106 9.40 -7.07 -6.06
C GLU A 106 9.62 -7.93 -4.80
N TYR A 107 8.55 -8.30 -4.08
CA TYR A 107 8.61 -9.00 -2.79
C TYR A 107 7.91 -10.36 -2.78
N THR A 108 6.84 -10.53 -3.56
CA THR A 108 6.08 -11.78 -3.62
C THR A 108 5.55 -12.07 -5.02
N SER A 109 5.43 -13.36 -5.36
CA SER A 109 4.74 -13.82 -6.57
C SER A 109 3.22 -13.89 -6.39
N GLU A 110 2.72 -13.78 -5.16
CA GLU A 110 1.30 -13.81 -4.88
C GLU A 110 0.59 -12.54 -5.38
N GLN A 111 -0.62 -12.72 -5.88
CA GLN A 111 -1.47 -11.59 -6.24
C GLN A 111 -1.99 -10.90 -4.97
N VAL A 112 -1.63 -9.63 -4.78
CA VAL A 112 -2.09 -8.83 -3.63
C VAL A 112 -3.41 -8.12 -3.91
N ILE A 113 -3.54 -7.49 -5.08
CA ILE A 113 -4.75 -6.77 -5.49
C ILE A 113 -5.35 -7.45 -6.73
N GLU A 114 -6.59 -7.90 -6.63
CA GLU A 114 -7.33 -8.52 -7.74
C GLU A 114 -8.31 -7.55 -8.38
N THR A 115 -8.48 -7.65 -9.71
CA THR A 115 -9.54 -6.93 -10.42
C THR A 115 -10.75 -7.85 -10.54
N LYS A 116 -11.87 -7.45 -9.94
CA LYS A 116 -13.17 -8.08 -10.19
C LYS A 116 -13.82 -7.35 -11.35
N ARG A 117 -13.78 -7.95 -12.55
CA ARG A 117 -14.26 -7.34 -13.80
C ARG A 117 -15.68 -6.77 -13.63
N GLY A 118 -15.88 -5.54 -14.07
CA GLY A 118 -17.15 -4.81 -13.96
C GLY A 118 -17.54 -4.39 -12.53
N ARG A 119 -16.76 -4.74 -11.50
CA ARG A 119 -17.11 -4.49 -10.09
C ARG A 119 -16.09 -3.65 -9.34
N GLY A 120 -14.81 -3.74 -9.71
CA GLY A 120 -13.73 -2.95 -9.10
C GLY A 120 -12.56 -3.81 -8.66
N TYR A 121 -12.06 -3.57 -7.43
CA TYR A 121 -10.84 -4.17 -6.91
C TYR A 121 -11.04 -4.74 -5.52
N ILE A 122 -10.23 -5.73 -5.16
CA ILE A 122 -10.23 -6.35 -3.83
C ILE A 122 -8.79 -6.58 -3.37
N LEU A 123 -8.54 -6.32 -2.09
CA LEU A 123 -7.32 -6.74 -1.40
C LEU A 123 -7.46 -8.19 -0.96
N LEU A 124 -6.55 -9.04 -1.42
CA LEU A 124 -6.52 -10.45 -1.07
C LEU A 124 -5.83 -10.64 0.29
N ALA A 125 -6.37 -11.54 1.11
CA ALA A 125 -5.83 -11.87 2.42
C ALA A 125 -4.53 -12.68 2.30
#